data_AF-A0A518ASX8-F1
#
_entry.id   AF-A0A518ASX8-F1
#
_cell.length_a   1.000
_cell.length_b   1.000
_cell.length_c   1.000
_cell.angle_alpha   90.00
_cell.angle_beta   90.00
_cell.angle_gamma   90.00
#
_symmetry.space_group_name_H-M   'P 1'
#
loop_
_entity.id
_entity.type
_entity.pdbx_description
1 polymer ?
#
loop_
_entity_poly.entity_id
_entity_poly.type
_entity_poly.pdbx_seq_one_letter_code
_entity_poly.pdbx_strand_id
1 'polypeptide(L)'
;MEAPALFTTEQVLRGIQAYVTEHVDEELVLHPDASVSKYYDDVKESHDCPLWFLMELSDYFGFKSNERHWIVWLKLPLSQWVSPSEGKRLWQDWQDETSRKITVRKMAEFIARRAPGASFDPVTVFGVHCRPAGAFRGLCDLPELQGKRVGPSTSIFGQLGNSKTRTLWGRAGWASGFVLPALRKTASEAWLETSYGVSLFVAAVLAIAAAFLLIWDDIFPAMWMVAVAAIGLPAIVLCFLGSIADQFRNPLPEGITTFGDLARLISKAQTP
;
A
#
# COMPACT_ATOMS: atom_id res chain seq x y z
N MET A 1 10.67 -15.21 -27.16
CA MET A 1 9.29 -14.70 -27.31
C MET A 1 8.91 -14.09 -25.97
N GLU A 2 8.83 -12.77 -25.88
CA GLU A 2 8.32 -12.10 -24.68
C GLU A 2 6.83 -12.40 -24.57
N ALA A 3 6.36 -12.82 -23.39
CA ALA A 3 4.93 -12.99 -23.15
C ALA A 3 4.23 -11.63 -23.34
N PRO A 4 3.01 -11.58 -23.90
CA PRO A 4 2.29 -10.33 -24.03
C PRO A 4 2.11 -9.68 -22.65
N ALA A 5 2.43 -8.39 -22.56
CA ALA A 5 2.21 -7.62 -21.34
C ALA A 5 0.72 -7.64 -21.01
N LEU A 6 0.38 -8.13 -19.82
CA LEU A 6 -1.01 -8.27 -19.38
C LEU A 6 -1.57 -6.97 -18.78
N PHE A 7 -0.69 -6.06 -18.34
CA PHE A 7 -1.08 -4.70 -17.98
C PHE A 7 -0.60 -3.69 -19.03
N THR A 8 -1.44 -2.72 -19.32
CA THR A 8 -1.07 -1.54 -20.10
C THR A 8 -0.25 -0.58 -19.24
N THR A 9 0.59 0.24 -19.88
CA THR A 9 1.33 1.31 -19.19
C THR A 9 0.40 2.21 -18.37
N GLU A 10 -0.80 2.49 -18.86
CA GLU A 10 -1.80 3.33 -18.16
C GLU A 10 -2.39 2.64 -16.92
N GLN A 11 -2.63 1.34 -16.95
CA GLN A 11 -3.04 0.58 -15.77
C GLN A 11 -1.95 0.62 -14.71
N VAL A 12 -0.70 0.44 -15.12
CA VAL A 12 0.44 0.52 -14.20
C VAL A 12 0.63 1.92 -13.64
N LEU A 13 0.48 2.99 -14.43
CA LEU A 13 0.54 4.37 -13.94
C LEU A 13 -0.53 4.61 -12.86
N ARG A 14 -1.75 4.12 -13.06
CA ARG A 14 -2.81 4.17 -12.03
C ARG A 14 -2.47 3.33 -10.80
N GLY A 15 -1.81 2.19 -10.97
CA GLY A 15 -1.34 1.38 -9.86
C GLY A 15 -0.24 2.05 -9.04
N ILE A 16 0.72 2.73 -9.70
CA ILE A 16 1.74 3.52 -9.01
C ILE A 16 1.07 4.68 -8.27
N GLN A 17 0.10 5.35 -8.89
CA GLN A 17 -0.68 6.42 -8.26
C GLN A 17 -1.38 5.93 -7.00
N ALA A 18 -2.09 4.80 -7.09
CA ALA A 18 -2.76 4.19 -5.96
C ALA A 18 -1.78 3.83 -4.84
N TYR A 19 -0.64 3.20 -5.18
CA TYR A 19 0.39 2.86 -4.20
C TYR A 19 0.93 4.11 -3.49
N VAL A 20 1.23 5.18 -4.22
CA VAL A 20 1.75 6.40 -3.62
C VAL A 20 0.70 7.07 -2.73
N THR A 21 -0.56 7.18 -3.17
CA THR A 21 -1.66 7.72 -2.35
C THR A 21 -1.96 6.85 -1.12
N GLU A 22 -1.70 5.54 -1.16
CA GLU A 22 -1.82 4.65 0.00
C GLU A 22 -0.69 4.87 1.05
N HIS A 23 0.45 5.42 0.65
CA HIS A 23 1.65 5.58 1.50
C HIS A 23 1.99 7.04 1.82
N VAL A 24 1.33 8.00 1.17
CA VAL A 24 1.49 9.44 1.39
C VAL A 24 0.13 10.02 1.76
N ASP A 25 0.05 10.72 2.90
CA ASP A 25 -1.19 11.31 3.42
C ASP A 25 -1.76 12.45 2.55
N GLU A 26 -1.06 12.84 1.49
CA GLU A 26 -1.48 13.85 0.53
C GLU A 26 -1.91 13.25 -0.81
N GLU A 27 -2.92 13.86 -1.43
CA GLU A 27 -3.39 13.53 -2.78
C GLU A 27 -2.34 13.98 -3.82
N LEU A 28 -1.31 13.16 -3.98
CA LEU A 28 -0.19 13.45 -4.88
C LEU A 28 -0.55 13.09 -6.32
N VAL A 29 -0.48 14.02 -7.27
CA VAL A 29 -0.75 13.71 -8.68
C VAL A 29 0.54 13.29 -9.40
N LEU A 30 0.56 12.06 -9.93
CA LEU A 30 1.66 11.56 -10.74
C LEU A 30 1.64 12.15 -12.16
N HIS A 31 2.74 12.78 -12.53
CA HIS A 31 3.03 13.23 -13.88
C HIS A 31 3.91 12.15 -14.55
N PRO A 32 3.44 11.52 -15.65
CA PRO A 32 4.18 10.44 -16.30
C PRO A 32 5.60 10.81 -16.74
N ASP A 33 5.82 12.08 -17.05
CA ASP A 33 7.11 12.60 -17.54
C ASP A 33 8.01 13.14 -16.41
N ALA A 34 7.53 13.19 -15.17
CA ALA A 34 8.36 13.57 -14.04
C ALA A 34 9.33 12.43 -13.66
N SER A 35 10.46 12.82 -13.06
CA SER A 35 11.46 11.89 -12.53
C SER A 35 10.86 11.07 -11.39
N VAL A 36 11.18 9.78 -11.34
CA VAL A 36 10.81 8.90 -10.20
C VAL A 36 11.36 9.44 -8.88
N SER A 37 12.53 10.10 -8.91
CA SER A 37 13.15 10.66 -7.69
C SER A 37 12.27 11.70 -7.00
N LYS A 38 11.49 12.49 -7.76
CA LYS A 38 10.61 13.52 -7.20
C LYS A 38 9.59 12.90 -6.24
N TYR A 39 8.96 11.82 -6.68
CA TYR A 39 7.93 11.13 -5.90
C TYR A 39 8.51 10.31 -4.75
N TYR A 40 9.74 9.85 -4.90
CA TYR A 40 10.45 9.18 -3.83
C TYR A 40 10.75 10.13 -2.66
N ASP A 41 11.28 11.32 -2.97
CA ASP A 41 11.58 12.34 -1.96
C ASP A 41 10.30 12.71 -1.18
N ASP A 42 9.16 12.82 -1.87
CA ASP A 42 7.85 13.10 -1.27
C ASP A 42 7.34 11.95 -0.38
N VAL A 43 7.63 10.68 -0.70
CA VAL A 43 7.11 9.51 0.03
C VAL A 43 7.85 9.24 1.34
N LYS A 44 9.14 9.55 1.43
CA LYS A 44 9.92 9.21 2.64
C LYS A 44 10.64 10.33 3.35
N GLU A 45 10.51 11.57 2.88
CA GLU A 45 11.23 12.72 3.43
C GLU A 45 12.74 12.42 3.59
N SER A 46 13.27 11.51 2.77
CA SER A 46 14.63 10.99 2.85
C SER A 46 15.26 11.03 1.47
N HIS A 47 16.51 11.48 1.43
CA HIS A 47 17.34 11.51 0.21
C HIS A 47 18.10 10.20 -0.03
N ASP A 48 17.65 9.09 0.55
CA ASP A 48 18.28 7.77 0.35
C ASP A 48 17.94 7.17 -1.03
N CYS A 49 18.51 6.02 -1.36
CA CYS A 49 18.27 5.35 -2.63
C CYS A 49 16.83 4.79 -2.74
N PRO A 50 16.13 4.96 -3.88
CA PRO A 50 14.76 4.51 -4.10
C PRO A 50 14.62 3.00 -4.25
N LEU A 51 15.68 2.24 -4.02
CA LEU A 51 15.69 0.81 -4.22
C LEU A 51 14.62 0.11 -3.37
N TRP A 52 14.48 0.49 -2.09
CA TRP A 52 13.47 -0.10 -1.22
C TRP A 52 12.06 0.24 -1.71
N PHE A 53 11.81 1.47 -2.16
CA PHE A 53 10.54 1.89 -2.76
C PHE A 53 10.22 1.06 -4.01
N LEU A 54 11.21 0.83 -4.89
CA LEU A 54 11.04 0.03 -6.10
C LEU A 54 10.82 -1.46 -5.79
N MET A 55 11.42 -1.97 -4.72
CA MET A 55 11.19 -3.34 -4.23
C MET A 55 9.76 -3.49 -3.69
N GLU A 56 9.32 -2.57 -2.82
CA GLU A 56 7.94 -2.54 -2.33
C GLU A 56 6.93 -2.40 -3.47
N LEU A 57 7.23 -1.56 -4.46
CA LEU A 57 6.43 -1.44 -5.67
C LEU A 57 6.38 -2.76 -6.46
N SER A 58 7.50 -3.50 -6.54
CA SER A 58 7.52 -4.82 -7.21
C SER A 58 6.59 -5.82 -6.52
N ASP A 59 6.63 -5.84 -5.19
CA ASP A 59 5.75 -6.67 -4.38
C ASP A 59 4.28 -6.23 -4.52
N TYR A 60 4.03 -4.91 -4.61
CA TYR A 60 2.70 -4.35 -4.89
C TYR A 60 2.17 -4.74 -6.28
N PHE A 61 3.03 -4.96 -7.27
CA PHE A 61 2.62 -5.48 -8.59
C PHE A 61 2.73 -7.01 -8.70
N GLY A 62 3.13 -7.69 -7.62
CA GLY A 62 3.16 -9.15 -7.54
C GLY A 62 4.27 -9.81 -8.37
N PHE A 63 5.33 -9.09 -8.76
CA PHE A 63 6.47 -9.70 -9.45
C PHE A 63 7.73 -9.68 -8.58
N LYS A 64 8.45 -10.80 -8.57
CA LYS A 64 9.73 -10.89 -7.86
C LYS A 64 10.81 -10.19 -8.67
N SER A 65 11.17 -8.98 -8.25
CA SER A 65 12.37 -8.29 -8.73
C SER A 65 13.45 -8.36 -7.67
N ASN A 66 14.63 -8.87 -8.02
CA ASN A 66 15.76 -8.75 -7.11
C ASN A 66 16.32 -7.32 -7.17
N GLU A 67 16.99 -6.91 -6.09
CA GLU A 67 17.70 -5.63 -6.00
C GLU A 67 18.60 -5.38 -7.22
N ARG A 68 19.28 -6.42 -7.73
CA ARG A 68 20.16 -6.31 -8.91
C ARG A 68 19.41 -5.83 -10.16
N HIS A 69 18.18 -6.27 -10.41
CA HIS A 69 17.41 -5.83 -11.57
C HIS A 69 17.10 -4.34 -11.50
N TRP A 70 16.75 -3.84 -10.30
CA TRP A 70 16.50 -2.42 -10.09
C TRP A 70 17.78 -1.60 -10.18
N ILE A 71 18.90 -2.07 -9.61
CA ILE A 71 20.22 -1.43 -9.76
C ILE A 71 20.60 -1.31 -11.23
N VAL A 72 20.44 -2.39 -12.02
CA VAL A 72 20.75 -2.39 -13.46
C VAL A 72 19.81 -1.44 -14.22
N TRP A 73 18.51 -1.44 -13.89
CA TRP A 73 17.54 -0.56 -14.54
C TRP A 73 17.79 0.92 -14.21
N LEU A 74 18.09 1.22 -12.94
CA LEU A 74 18.50 2.54 -12.47
C LEU A 74 19.89 2.94 -13.00
N LYS A 75 20.66 2.00 -13.56
CA LYS A 75 22.06 2.20 -13.97
C LYS A 75 22.95 2.66 -12.82
N LEU A 76 22.71 2.13 -11.63
CA LEU A 76 23.55 2.40 -10.46
C LEU A 76 24.88 1.65 -10.58
N PRO A 77 26.02 2.25 -10.18
CA PRO A 77 27.31 1.58 -10.20
C PRO A 77 27.36 0.45 -9.16
N LEU A 78 27.34 -0.80 -9.64
CA LEU A 78 27.32 -2.03 -8.84
C LEU A 78 28.54 -2.20 -7.91
N SER A 79 29.67 -1.53 -8.20
CA SER A 79 30.96 -1.76 -7.54
C SER A 79 31.29 -0.83 -6.38
N GLN A 80 30.45 0.16 -6.06
CA GLN A 80 30.86 1.30 -5.20
C GLN A 80 30.03 1.50 -3.92
N TRP A 81 29.16 0.56 -3.54
CA TRP A 81 28.40 0.61 -2.29
C TRP A 81 29.20 0.15 -1.06
N VAL A 82 30.53 0.37 -1.06
CA VAL A 82 31.45 -0.15 -0.03
C VAL A 82 31.65 0.85 1.11
N SER A 83 31.37 2.15 0.90
CA SER A 83 31.50 3.20 1.93
C SER A 83 30.28 4.15 1.95
N PRO A 84 29.68 4.45 3.12
CA PRO A 84 28.51 5.34 3.22
C PRO A 84 28.75 6.77 2.71
N SER A 85 29.97 7.30 2.87
CA SER A 85 30.30 8.67 2.44
C SER A 85 30.51 8.79 0.93
N GLU A 86 31.08 7.77 0.30
CA GLU A 86 31.22 7.69 -1.16
C GLU A 86 29.86 7.42 -1.82
N GLY A 87 29.03 6.59 -1.20
CA GLY A 87 27.66 6.31 -1.65
C GLY A 87 26.80 7.57 -1.76
N LYS A 88 26.91 8.52 -0.80
CA LYS A 88 26.14 9.76 -0.82
C LYS A 88 26.50 10.70 -1.98
N ARG A 89 27.79 10.82 -2.30
CA ARG A 89 28.27 11.65 -3.42
C ARG A 89 27.89 11.05 -4.77
N LEU A 90 28.09 9.75 -4.92
CA LEU A 90 27.66 8.98 -6.10
C LEU A 90 26.15 9.07 -6.32
N TRP A 91 25.37 9.10 -5.24
CA TRP A 91 23.94 9.28 -5.31
C TRP A 91 23.54 10.67 -5.82
N GLN A 92 24.17 11.73 -5.30
CA GLN A 92 23.94 13.09 -5.81
C GLN A 92 24.30 13.21 -7.30
N ASP A 93 25.46 12.68 -7.70
CA ASP A 93 25.89 12.68 -9.10
C ASP A 93 24.90 11.90 -10.00
N TRP A 94 24.40 10.76 -9.52
CA TRP A 94 23.35 9.99 -10.21
C TRP A 94 22.03 10.77 -10.29
N GLN A 95 21.65 11.47 -9.22
CA GLN A 95 20.44 12.28 -9.15
C GLN A 95 20.49 13.40 -10.18
N ASP A 96 21.64 14.04 -10.38
CA ASP A 96 21.79 15.11 -11.35
C ASP A 96 21.83 14.62 -12.80
N GLU A 97 22.52 13.51 -13.09
CA GLU A 97 22.78 13.07 -14.46
C GLU A 97 21.79 12.03 -15.01
N THR A 98 21.33 11.12 -14.16
CA THR A 98 20.62 9.90 -14.57
C THR A 98 19.16 9.93 -14.15
N SER A 99 18.83 10.42 -12.95
CA SER A 99 17.44 10.39 -12.44
C SER A 99 16.45 11.07 -13.40
N ARG A 100 16.83 12.21 -13.99
CA ARG A 100 16.00 12.98 -14.94
C ARG A 100 15.55 12.16 -16.15
N LYS A 101 16.32 11.13 -16.52
CA LYS A 101 16.02 10.25 -17.66
C LYS A 101 15.11 9.09 -17.27
N ILE A 102 14.92 8.85 -15.98
CA ILE A 102 14.12 7.77 -15.40
C ILE A 102 12.79 8.36 -14.95
N THR A 103 11.84 8.39 -15.88
CA THR A 103 10.52 8.93 -15.65
C THR A 103 9.55 7.89 -15.10
N VAL A 104 8.47 8.33 -14.47
CA VAL A 104 7.38 7.46 -14.01
C VAL A 104 6.83 6.62 -15.17
N ARG A 105 6.73 7.17 -16.38
CA ARG A 105 6.32 6.43 -17.59
C ARG A 105 7.24 5.26 -17.89
N LYS A 106 8.57 5.47 -17.85
CA LYS A 106 9.53 4.38 -18.08
C LYS A 106 9.48 3.31 -16.99
N MET A 107 9.23 3.72 -15.75
CA MET A 107 9.00 2.81 -14.63
C MET A 107 7.74 1.97 -14.87
N ALA A 108 6.66 2.61 -15.28
CA ALA A 108 5.41 1.94 -15.61
C ALA A 108 5.56 0.95 -16.76
N GLU A 109 6.27 1.32 -17.83
CA GLU A 109 6.60 0.42 -18.94
C GLU A 109 7.46 -0.76 -18.49
N PHE A 110 8.41 -0.54 -17.58
CA PHE A 110 9.27 -1.59 -17.04
C PHE A 110 8.45 -2.62 -16.24
N ILE A 111 7.54 -2.14 -15.40
CA ILE A 111 6.63 -2.95 -14.59
C ILE A 111 5.62 -3.68 -15.48
N ALA A 112 5.01 -3.00 -16.45
CA ALA A 112 4.01 -3.59 -17.36
C ALA A 112 4.54 -4.84 -18.09
N ARG A 113 5.84 -4.86 -18.43
CA ARG A 113 6.50 -6.00 -19.07
C ARG A 113 6.83 -7.17 -18.13
N ARG A 114 6.77 -6.98 -16.81
CA ARG A 114 7.23 -7.94 -15.79
C ARG A 114 6.15 -8.41 -14.84
N ALA A 115 5.13 -7.58 -14.60
CA ALA A 115 4.03 -7.92 -13.72
C ALA A 115 3.26 -9.13 -14.29
N PRO A 116 2.97 -10.16 -13.46
CA PRO A 116 2.29 -11.39 -13.92
C PRO A 116 0.86 -11.15 -14.40
N GLY A 117 0.31 -9.95 -14.24
CA GLY A 117 -0.93 -9.55 -14.89
C GLY A 117 -2.19 -10.15 -14.29
N ALA A 118 -3.30 -9.42 -14.41
CA ALA A 118 -4.63 -9.95 -14.26
C ALA A 118 -5.45 -9.49 -15.47
N SER A 119 -6.02 -10.44 -16.22
CA SER A 119 -6.93 -10.10 -17.32
C SER A 119 -8.36 -10.08 -16.78
N PHE A 120 -9.02 -8.95 -16.96
CA PHE A 120 -10.45 -8.79 -16.68
C PHE A 120 -11.28 -8.93 -17.95
N ASP A 121 -10.70 -9.49 -19.02
CA ASP A 121 -11.37 -9.65 -20.30
C ASP A 121 -12.47 -10.70 -20.23
N PRO A 122 -13.56 -10.53 -21.00
CA PRO A 122 -14.64 -11.51 -21.04
C PRO A 122 -14.13 -12.90 -21.45
N VAL A 123 -14.59 -13.94 -20.75
CA VAL A 123 -14.27 -15.33 -21.07
C VAL A 123 -15.48 -16.06 -21.62
N THR A 124 -15.25 -17.03 -22.50
CA THR A 124 -16.32 -17.86 -23.04
C THR A 124 -16.60 -19.03 -22.11
N VAL A 125 -17.83 -19.12 -21.61
CA VAL A 125 -18.31 -20.21 -20.74
C VAL A 125 -19.48 -20.88 -21.46
N PHE A 126 -19.34 -22.17 -21.77
CA PHE A 126 -20.35 -22.94 -22.53
C PHE A 126 -20.80 -22.26 -23.84
N GLY A 127 -19.86 -21.65 -24.57
CA GLY A 127 -20.15 -20.96 -25.83
C GLY A 127 -20.73 -19.54 -25.69
N VAL A 128 -20.92 -19.05 -24.45
CA VAL A 128 -21.43 -17.70 -24.19
C VAL A 128 -20.32 -16.81 -23.65
N HIS A 129 -20.17 -15.61 -24.24
CA HIS A 129 -19.26 -14.59 -23.72
C HIS A 129 -19.77 -14.04 -22.38
N CYS A 130 -19.04 -14.32 -21.30
CA CYS A 130 -19.41 -13.97 -19.95
C CYS A 130 -18.40 -12.98 -19.35
N ARG A 131 -18.77 -11.70 -19.31
CA ARG A 131 -17.92 -10.64 -18.71
C ARG A 131 -17.70 -10.83 -17.20
N PRO A 132 -18.74 -11.12 -16.38
CA PRO A 132 -18.53 -11.34 -14.95
C PRO A 132 -17.61 -12.52 -14.64
N ALA A 133 -17.63 -13.58 -15.46
CA ALA A 133 -16.71 -14.71 -15.29
C ALA A 133 -15.26 -14.30 -15.61
N GLY A 134 -15.07 -13.42 -16.60
CA GLY A 134 -13.76 -12.85 -16.94
C GLY A 134 -13.21 -11.98 -15.82
N ALA A 135 -14.05 -11.06 -15.31
CA ALA A 135 -13.68 -10.23 -14.16
C ALA A 135 -13.38 -11.06 -12.90
N PHE A 136 -14.15 -12.12 -12.63
CA PHE A 136 -13.89 -13.02 -11.51
C PHE A 136 -12.57 -13.78 -11.68
N ARG A 137 -12.25 -14.23 -12.90
CA ARG A 137 -10.95 -14.84 -13.20
C ARG A 137 -9.81 -13.86 -12.94
N GLY A 138 -9.93 -12.62 -13.42
CA GLY A 138 -8.94 -11.56 -13.16
C GLY A 138 -8.73 -11.31 -11.66
N LEU A 139 -9.80 -11.30 -10.86
CA LEU A 139 -9.68 -11.22 -9.40
C LEU A 139 -8.90 -12.39 -8.81
N CYS A 140 -9.14 -13.63 -9.28
CA CYS A 140 -8.42 -14.81 -8.82
C CYS A 140 -6.92 -14.80 -9.17
N ASP A 141 -6.53 -14.09 -10.22
CA ASP A 141 -5.14 -13.93 -10.64
C ASP A 141 -4.38 -12.89 -9.77
N LEU A 142 -5.10 -12.09 -8.97
CA LEU A 142 -4.49 -11.10 -8.08
C LEU A 142 -3.70 -11.76 -6.92
N PRO A 143 -2.54 -11.20 -6.51
CA PRO A 143 -1.70 -11.77 -5.47
C PRO A 143 -2.39 -12.01 -4.11
N GLU A 144 -3.41 -11.23 -3.76
CA GLU A 144 -4.21 -11.39 -2.53
C GLU A 144 -4.97 -12.71 -2.47
N LEU A 145 -5.28 -13.29 -3.64
CA LEU A 145 -6.04 -14.53 -3.81
C LEU A 145 -5.17 -15.70 -4.25
N GLN A 146 -3.88 -15.50 -4.50
CA GLN A 146 -2.97 -16.60 -4.82
C GLN A 146 -2.96 -17.66 -3.71
N GLY A 147 -3.20 -18.91 -4.09
CA GLY A 147 -3.29 -20.04 -3.17
C GLY A 147 -4.60 -20.14 -2.39
N LYS A 148 -5.56 -19.22 -2.57
CA LYS A 148 -6.88 -19.27 -1.93
C LYS A 148 -7.91 -19.89 -2.86
N ARG A 149 -8.73 -20.79 -2.32
CA ARG A 149 -9.91 -21.32 -3.03
C ARG A 149 -11.08 -20.37 -2.78
N VAL A 150 -11.42 -19.57 -3.78
CA VAL A 150 -12.55 -18.64 -3.73
C VAL A 150 -13.55 -18.97 -4.84
N GLY A 151 -14.83 -18.81 -4.53
CA GLY A 151 -15.93 -18.90 -5.48
C GLY A 151 -16.67 -17.55 -5.58
N PRO A 152 -17.56 -17.40 -6.58
CA PRO A 152 -18.34 -16.17 -6.74
C PRO A 152 -19.21 -15.82 -5.52
N SER A 153 -19.69 -16.82 -4.77
CA SER A 153 -20.49 -16.61 -3.55
C SER A 153 -19.65 -16.42 -2.29
N THR A 154 -18.32 -16.54 -2.37
CA THR A 154 -17.43 -16.38 -1.22
C THR A 154 -17.41 -14.92 -0.76
N SER A 155 -17.56 -14.70 0.55
CA SER A 155 -17.46 -13.37 1.16
C SER A 155 -16.03 -12.82 1.01
N ILE A 156 -15.90 -11.60 0.48
CA ILE A 156 -14.60 -10.93 0.33
C ILE A 156 -14.00 -10.68 1.72
N PHE A 157 -14.77 -10.01 2.58
CA PHE A 157 -14.32 -9.66 3.93
C PHE A 157 -14.04 -10.90 4.77
N GLY A 158 -14.89 -11.94 4.67
CA GLY A 158 -14.68 -13.19 5.40
C GLY A 158 -13.39 -13.94 5.01
N GLN A 159 -12.92 -13.77 3.77
CA GLN A 159 -11.74 -14.45 3.25
C GLN A 159 -10.43 -13.65 3.41
N LEU A 160 -10.53 -12.32 3.43
CA LEU A 160 -9.37 -11.42 3.39
C LEU A 160 -9.17 -10.62 4.69
N GLY A 161 -10.23 -10.33 5.45
CA GLY A 161 -10.20 -9.35 6.53
C GLY A 161 -10.04 -7.91 5.99
N ASN A 162 -10.01 -6.91 6.87
CA ASN A 162 -10.05 -5.49 6.49
C ASN A 162 -8.84 -5.06 5.62
N SER A 163 -7.61 -5.24 6.10
CA SER A 163 -6.39 -4.79 5.40
C SER A 163 -6.26 -5.39 4.00
N LYS A 164 -6.37 -6.72 3.85
CA LYS A 164 -6.25 -7.35 2.52
C LYS A 164 -7.44 -7.06 1.62
N THR A 165 -8.63 -6.76 2.17
CA THR A 165 -9.77 -6.30 1.37
C THR A 165 -9.47 -4.94 0.74
N ARG A 166 -8.86 -4.01 1.49
CA ARG A 166 -8.43 -2.71 0.97
C ARG A 166 -7.40 -2.85 -0.15
N THR A 167 -6.36 -3.67 0.06
CA THR A 167 -5.35 -3.93 -0.97
C THR A 167 -5.96 -4.55 -2.22
N LEU A 168 -6.82 -5.58 -2.06
CA LEU A 168 -7.55 -6.19 -3.17
C LEU A 168 -8.38 -5.13 -3.92
N TRP A 169 -9.07 -4.25 -3.20
CA TRP A 169 -9.94 -3.23 -3.78
C TRP A 169 -9.14 -2.22 -4.61
N GLY A 170 -8.08 -1.65 -4.05
CA GLY A 170 -7.18 -0.75 -4.78
C GLY A 170 -6.62 -1.42 -6.03
N ARG A 171 -6.13 -2.67 -5.87
CA ARG A 171 -5.54 -3.45 -6.95
C ARG A 171 -6.54 -3.79 -8.05
N ALA A 172 -7.73 -4.26 -7.70
CA ALA A 172 -8.79 -4.55 -8.66
C ALA A 172 -9.23 -3.28 -9.42
N GLY A 173 -9.26 -2.13 -8.75
CA GLY A 173 -9.59 -0.85 -9.38
C GLY A 173 -8.60 -0.48 -10.48
N TRP A 174 -7.33 -0.29 -10.14
CA TRP A 174 -6.34 0.13 -11.14
C TRP A 174 -6.09 -0.95 -12.21
N ALA A 175 -6.14 -2.24 -11.85
CA ALA A 175 -5.91 -3.34 -12.79
C ALA A 175 -7.07 -3.50 -13.79
N SER A 176 -8.32 -3.32 -13.35
CA SER A 176 -9.47 -3.32 -14.27
C SER A 176 -9.54 -2.05 -15.13
N GLY A 177 -8.75 -1.03 -14.79
CA GLY A 177 -8.80 0.28 -15.43
C GLY A 177 -10.05 1.08 -15.07
N PHE A 178 -10.75 0.70 -14.00
CA PHE A 178 -11.97 1.34 -13.53
C PHE A 178 -11.80 1.86 -12.09
N VAL A 179 -12.34 3.05 -11.83
CA VAL A 179 -12.38 3.60 -10.48
C VAL A 179 -13.51 2.93 -9.70
N LEU A 180 -13.17 1.96 -8.86
CA LEU A 180 -14.13 1.35 -7.95
C LEU A 180 -14.66 2.40 -6.96
N PRO A 181 -15.91 2.25 -6.47
CA PRO A 181 -16.44 3.10 -5.42
C PRO A 181 -15.51 3.13 -4.21
N ALA A 182 -15.37 4.30 -3.58
CA ALA A 182 -14.54 4.44 -2.39
C ALA A 182 -15.00 3.46 -1.30
N LEU A 183 -14.04 2.81 -0.65
CA LEU A 183 -14.32 2.01 0.53
C LEU A 183 -14.81 2.91 1.67
N ARG A 184 -15.61 2.33 2.57
CA ARG A 184 -15.99 3.02 3.79
C ARG A 184 -14.73 3.26 4.62
N LYS A 185 -14.47 4.53 4.93
CA LYS A 185 -13.45 4.89 5.92
C LYS A 185 -13.75 4.13 7.20
N THR A 186 -12.81 3.30 7.64
CA THR A 186 -12.94 2.63 8.93
C THR A 186 -12.61 3.62 10.03
N ALA A 187 -13.14 3.40 11.24
CA ALA A 187 -12.92 4.34 12.33
C ALA A 187 -11.43 4.46 12.63
N SER A 188 -10.62 3.45 12.30
CA SER A 188 -9.17 3.40 12.42
C SER A 188 -8.42 4.56 11.76
N GLU A 189 -8.89 5.15 10.66
CA GLU A 189 -8.19 6.31 10.07
C GLU A 189 -8.34 7.54 10.96
N ALA A 190 -9.56 7.82 11.42
CA ALA A 190 -9.82 8.86 12.41
C ALA A 190 -9.22 8.52 13.80
N TRP A 191 -9.20 7.25 14.16
CA TRP A 191 -8.62 6.76 15.42
C TRP A 191 -7.10 6.69 15.38
N LEU A 192 -6.44 6.55 14.23
CA LEU A 192 -4.98 6.56 14.13
C LEU A 192 -4.46 7.96 14.42
N GLU A 193 -5.06 9.00 13.82
CA GLU A 193 -4.81 10.40 14.17
C GLU A 193 -5.06 10.65 15.67
N THR A 194 -6.18 10.14 16.19
CA THR A 194 -6.52 10.27 17.62
C THR A 194 -5.57 9.46 18.51
N SER A 195 -5.12 8.29 18.08
CA SER A 195 -4.24 7.36 18.83
C SER A 195 -2.80 7.82 18.85
N TYR A 196 -2.35 8.53 17.80
CA TYR A 196 -1.09 9.25 17.81
C TYR A 196 -1.17 10.34 18.88
N GLY A 197 -2.25 11.12 18.93
CA GLY A 197 -2.51 12.09 20.00
C GLY A 197 -2.55 11.46 21.40
N VAL A 198 -3.23 10.32 21.57
CA VAL A 198 -3.33 9.60 22.85
C VAL A 198 -1.99 9.00 23.26
N SER A 199 -1.22 8.42 22.33
CA SER A 199 0.11 7.88 22.63
C SER A 199 1.10 8.99 22.96
N LEU A 200 1.06 10.14 22.27
CA LEU A 200 1.84 11.33 22.61
C LEU A 200 1.44 11.90 23.98
N PHE A 201 0.14 11.92 24.29
CA PHE A 201 -0.36 12.34 25.59
C PHE A 201 0.10 11.40 26.71
N VAL A 202 0.01 10.08 26.51
CA VAL A 202 0.50 9.08 27.48
C VAL A 202 2.02 9.18 27.63
N ALA A 203 2.77 9.35 26.55
CA ALA A 203 4.22 9.55 26.59
C ALA A 203 4.60 10.84 27.33
N ALA A 204 3.86 11.94 27.12
CA ALA A 204 4.05 13.19 27.84
C ALA A 204 3.75 13.05 29.34
N VAL A 205 2.66 12.37 29.70
CA VAL A 205 2.30 12.07 31.10
C VAL A 205 3.38 11.19 31.77
N LEU A 206 3.90 10.18 31.06
CA LEU A 206 4.99 9.34 31.53
C LEU A 206 6.30 10.13 31.71
N ALA A 207 6.63 11.04 30.77
CA ALA A 207 7.80 11.89 30.85
C ALA A 207 7.72 12.86 32.04
N ILE A 208 6.54 13.46 32.29
CA ILE A 208 6.28 14.32 33.44
C ILE A 208 6.41 13.52 34.73
N ALA A 209 5.80 12.33 34.82
CA ALA A 209 5.91 11.48 35.99
C ALA A 209 7.35 11.04 36.27
N ALA A 210 8.12 10.69 35.23
CA ALA A 210 9.55 10.38 35.34
C ALA A 210 10.37 11.58 35.83
N ALA A 211 10.07 12.79 35.35
CA ALA A 211 10.73 14.01 35.83
C ALA A 211 10.43 14.28 37.31
N PHE A 212 9.19 14.05 37.77
CA PHE A 212 8.83 14.18 39.20
C PHE A 212 9.48 13.11 40.08
N LEU A 213 9.64 11.88 39.57
CA LEU A 213 10.35 10.80 40.26
C LEU A 213 11.84 11.12 40.47
N LEU A 214 12.47 11.88 39.56
CA LEU A 214 13.87 12.30 39.68
C LEU A 214 14.08 13.47 40.66
N ILE A 215 13.01 14.17 41.06
CA ILE A 215 13.08 15.38 41.91
C ILE A 215 12.68 15.10 43.36
N TRP A 216 11.86 14.08 43.64
CA TRP A 216 11.37 13.79 44.99
C TRP A 216 11.64 12.34 45.43
N ASP A 217 12.62 12.16 46.32
CA ASP A 217 13.14 10.84 46.72
C ASP A 217 12.25 10.03 47.68
N ASP A 218 11.48 10.66 48.60
CA ASP A 218 11.10 9.89 49.80
C ASP A 218 9.64 9.44 49.97
N ILE A 219 8.61 10.06 49.38
CA ILE A 219 7.20 9.70 49.72
C ILE A 219 6.21 9.73 48.53
N PHE A 220 6.51 10.48 47.48
CA PHE A 220 5.60 10.70 46.35
C PHE A 220 5.67 9.74 45.12
N PRO A 221 6.68 8.84 44.95
CA PRO A 221 6.77 7.97 43.77
C PRO A 221 5.59 7.03 43.53
N ALA A 222 5.10 6.38 44.60
CA ALA A 222 4.11 5.33 44.48
C ALA A 222 2.73 5.84 44.05
N MET A 223 2.31 7.01 44.54
CA MET A 223 1.01 7.61 44.20
C MET A 223 0.94 8.05 42.74
N TRP A 224 2.03 8.63 42.21
CA TRP A 224 2.12 9.02 40.80
C TRP A 224 2.17 7.81 39.87
N MET A 225 2.91 6.75 40.23
CA MET A 225 2.90 5.50 39.48
C MET A 225 1.50 4.87 39.41
N VAL A 226 0.74 4.93 40.50
CA VAL A 226 -0.66 4.47 40.52
C VAL A 226 -1.55 5.37 39.65
N ALA A 227 -1.39 6.69 39.68
CA ALA A 227 -2.17 7.61 38.85
C ALA A 227 -1.88 7.43 37.35
N VAL A 228 -0.61 7.28 36.98
CA VAL A 228 -0.19 7.01 35.60
C VAL A 228 -0.70 5.65 35.14
N ALA A 229 -0.61 4.61 35.96
CA ALA A 229 -1.16 3.30 35.63
C ALA A 229 -2.70 3.35 35.50
N ALA A 230 -3.39 4.08 36.36
CA ALA A 230 -4.84 4.21 36.35
C ALA A 230 -5.38 4.94 35.11
N ILE A 231 -4.61 5.83 34.49
CA ILE A 231 -5.01 6.57 33.28
C ILE A 231 -4.44 5.92 32.01
N GLY A 232 -3.17 5.53 32.04
CA GLY A 232 -2.46 4.98 30.90
C GLY A 232 -2.98 3.59 30.51
N LEU A 233 -3.25 2.72 31.48
CA LEU A 233 -3.70 1.35 31.18
C LEU A 233 -5.08 1.33 30.50
N PRO A 234 -6.12 2.07 30.97
CA PRO A 234 -7.39 2.14 30.25
C PRO A 234 -7.26 2.77 28.87
N ALA A 235 -6.42 3.78 28.68
CA ALA A 235 -6.18 4.38 27.37
C ALA A 235 -5.58 3.37 26.38
N ILE A 236 -4.56 2.61 26.81
CA ILE A 236 -3.96 1.54 25.99
C ILE A 236 -5.00 0.46 25.66
N VAL A 237 -5.80 0.04 26.65
CA VAL A 237 -6.85 -0.97 26.44
C VAL A 237 -7.92 -0.47 25.46
N LEU A 238 -8.37 0.78 25.57
CA LEU A 238 -9.33 1.37 24.63
C LEU A 238 -8.77 1.48 23.22
N CYS A 239 -7.50 1.89 23.06
CA CYS A 239 -6.82 1.91 21.78
C CYS A 239 -6.73 0.51 21.16
N PHE A 240 -6.39 -0.50 21.97
CA PHE A 240 -6.29 -1.88 21.53
C PHE A 240 -7.66 -2.46 21.13
N LEU A 241 -8.70 -2.20 21.93
CA LEU A 241 -10.07 -2.60 21.61
C LEU A 241 -10.61 -1.89 20.36
N GLY A 242 -10.27 -0.62 20.16
CA GLY A 242 -10.60 0.13 18.94
C GLY A 242 -9.95 -0.50 17.71
N SER A 243 -8.65 -0.79 17.78
CA SER A 243 -7.91 -1.47 16.72
C SER A 243 -8.50 -2.85 16.38
N ILE A 244 -8.83 -3.65 17.40
CA ILE A 244 -9.51 -4.94 17.21
C ILE A 244 -10.89 -4.75 16.58
N ALA A 245 -11.70 -3.82 17.07
CA ALA A 245 -13.03 -3.57 16.54
C ALA A 245 -12.98 -3.17 15.06
N ASP A 246 -11.98 -2.40 14.66
CA ASP A 246 -11.76 -2.02 13.26
C ASP A 246 -11.30 -3.18 12.38
N GLN A 247 -10.60 -4.17 12.91
CA GLN A 247 -10.30 -5.39 12.15
C GLN A 247 -11.57 -6.15 11.75
N PHE A 248 -12.65 -6.02 12.51
CA PHE A 248 -13.93 -6.67 12.26
C PHE A 248 -14.94 -5.80 11.50
N ARG A 249 -14.66 -4.51 11.27
CA ARG A 249 -15.52 -3.66 10.46
C ARG A 249 -15.33 -3.94 8.98
N ASN A 250 -16.43 -4.27 8.30
CA ASN A 250 -16.44 -4.49 6.87
C ASN A 250 -16.27 -3.15 6.11
N PRO A 251 -15.17 -2.92 5.38
CA PRO A 251 -14.94 -1.67 4.66
C PRO A 251 -15.71 -1.59 3.33
N LEU A 252 -16.34 -2.69 2.89
CA LEU A 252 -16.99 -2.77 1.58
C LEU A 252 -18.20 -1.83 1.49
N PRO A 253 -18.46 -1.25 0.29
CA PRO A 253 -19.65 -0.47 0.04
C PRO A 253 -20.92 -1.33 0.12
N GLU A 254 -22.07 -0.68 0.34
CA GLU A 254 -23.35 -1.36 0.39
C GLU A 254 -23.65 -2.14 -0.90
N GLY A 255 -24.18 -3.35 -0.74
CA GLY A 255 -24.52 -4.22 -1.86
C GLY A 255 -23.37 -5.04 -2.45
N ILE A 256 -22.14 -4.88 -1.94
CA ILE A 256 -20.98 -5.69 -2.38
C ILE A 256 -20.45 -6.49 -1.20
N THR A 257 -20.71 -7.80 -1.23
CA THR A 257 -20.33 -8.71 -0.13
C THR A 257 -19.47 -9.86 -0.61
N THR A 258 -19.69 -10.31 -1.85
CA THR A 258 -19.04 -11.48 -2.44
C THR A 258 -18.15 -11.11 -3.61
N PHE A 259 -17.20 -12.01 -3.95
CA PHE A 259 -16.36 -11.83 -5.13
C PHE A 259 -17.20 -11.75 -6.44
N GLY A 260 -18.35 -12.41 -6.48
CA GLY A 260 -19.30 -12.33 -7.59
C GLY A 260 -19.93 -10.95 -7.72
N ASP A 261 -20.26 -10.29 -6.61
CA ASP A 261 -20.77 -8.90 -6.62
C ASP A 261 -19.71 -7.94 -7.18
N LEU A 262 -18.46 -8.09 -6.73
CA LEU A 262 -17.34 -7.30 -7.23
C LEU A 262 -17.07 -7.56 -8.72
N ALA A 263 -17.08 -8.82 -9.16
CA ALA A 263 -16.92 -9.17 -10.57
C ALA A 263 -18.06 -8.59 -11.45
N ARG A 264 -19.29 -8.58 -10.93
CA ARG A 264 -20.44 -7.94 -11.59
C ARG A 264 -20.26 -6.42 -11.65
N LEU A 265 -19.77 -5.80 -10.59
CA LEU A 265 -19.49 -4.37 -10.57
C LEU A 265 -18.45 -4.01 -11.65
N ILE A 266 -17.31 -4.71 -11.69
CA ILE A 266 -16.25 -4.49 -12.68
C ILE A 266 -16.78 -4.67 -14.10
N SER A 267 -17.53 -5.76 -14.35
CA SER A 267 -18.05 -6.04 -15.70
C SER A 267 -19.09 -5.03 -16.20
N LYS A 268 -19.87 -4.41 -15.30
CA LYS A 268 -20.80 -3.32 -15.64
C LYS A 268 -20.09 -2.01 -15.94
N ALA A 269 -18.92 -1.80 -15.34
CA ALA A 269 -18.15 -0.59 -15.57
C ALA A 269 -17.35 -0.60 -16.88
N GLN A 270 -17.07 -1.79 -17.41
CA GLN A 270 -16.36 -1.98 -18.68
C GLN A 270 -17.26 -1.83 -19.92
N THR A 271 -18.56 -1.58 -19.74
CA THR A 271 -19.45 -1.25 -20.86
C THR A 271 -19.26 0.22 -21.26
N PRO A 272 -18.92 0.51 -22.53
CA PRO A 272 -18.88 1.88 -23.04
C PRO A 272 -20.27 2.53 -23.05
#